data_AF-J9E909-F1
#
_entry.id   AF-J9E909-F1
#
_cell.length_a   1.000
_cell.length_b   1.000
_cell.length_c   1.000
_cell.angle_alpha   90.00
_cell.angle_beta   90.00
_cell.angle_gamma   90.00
#
_symmetry.space_group_name_H-M   'P 1'
#
loop_
_entity.id
_entity.type
_entity.pdbx_description
1 polymer ?
#
loop_
_entity_poly.entity_id
_entity_poly.type
_entity_poly.pdbx_seq_one_letter_code
_entity_poly.pdbx_strand_id
1 'polypeptide(L)'
;NSQQYSFSYHAHLLFEFVPFSNDTLINYNSVKLKTWEEASLLHFFFLNPCTVAEYRNECRNEISEWFATLNRMEGAEWLIVFDSLKAREQKNRGALMERIKSDFAKFTNRIVEIYDPSNIVALQSSMQLHLLNSLEYYVTYVESSLSNRNDQYSNSNFDFITFCRDQMSLSRLYQSLGMFEQVLALFDELDATLSVIAFHYSSEGPTPKWLTSSKCFTSMSSGCPLFVAMLKCDSPWDNITIIELRCIILAHQILVQQT
;
A
#
# COMPACT_ATOMS: atom_id res chain seq x y z
N ASN A 1 14.62 18.64 -2.52
CA ASN A 1 13.45 19.34 -1.95
C ASN A 1 12.37 18.33 -1.66
N SER A 2 12.42 17.74 -0.46
CA SER A 2 11.38 16.86 0.07
C SER A 2 10.14 17.70 0.35
N GLN A 3 9.10 17.56 -0.48
CA GLN A 3 7.79 18.13 -0.17
C GLN A 3 7.26 17.43 1.06
N GLN A 4 7.28 18.14 2.18
CA GLN A 4 6.67 17.71 3.42
C GLN A 4 5.16 17.93 3.26
N TYR A 5 4.45 16.89 2.85
CA TYR A 5 3.00 16.94 2.73
C TYR A 5 2.40 17.05 4.13
N SER A 6 1.79 18.19 4.46
CA SER A 6 0.98 18.29 5.66
C SER A 6 -0.34 17.56 5.39
N PHE A 7 -0.50 16.38 5.98
CA PHE A 7 -1.78 15.67 5.98
C PHE A 7 -2.79 16.49 6.81
N SER A 8 -3.47 17.46 6.17
CA SER A 8 -4.47 18.34 6.79
C SER A 8 -5.91 17.85 6.59
N TYR A 9 -6.11 16.62 6.14
CA TYR A 9 -7.44 16.02 5.97
C TYR A 9 -7.55 14.82 6.91
N HIS A 10 -8.70 14.70 7.58
CA HIS A 10 -9.01 13.53 8.40
C HIS A 10 -9.20 12.34 7.44
N ALA A 11 -8.10 11.66 7.11
CA ALA A 11 -8.13 10.47 6.28
C ALA A 11 -8.76 9.33 7.08
N HIS A 12 -9.83 8.75 6.53
CA HIS A 12 -10.50 7.60 7.13
C HIS A 12 -10.14 6.35 6.33
N LEU A 13 -9.06 5.70 6.75
CA LEU A 13 -8.69 4.39 6.22
C LEU A 13 -9.40 3.31 7.04
N LEU A 14 -10.09 2.41 6.34
CA LEU A 14 -10.68 1.21 6.93
C LEU A 14 -9.66 0.09 6.81
N PHE A 15 -9.22 -0.43 7.97
CA PHE A 15 -8.34 -1.59 8.03
C PHE A 15 -9.08 -2.76 8.65
N GLU A 16 -8.77 -3.94 8.16
CA GLU A 16 -9.20 -5.20 8.75
C GLU A 16 -8.02 -5.87 9.44
N PHE A 17 -8.26 -6.43 10.63
CA PHE A 17 -7.29 -7.29 11.28
C PHE A 17 -7.39 -8.70 10.70
N VAL A 18 -6.30 -9.17 10.10
CA VAL A 18 -6.18 -10.51 9.55
C VAL A 18 -5.13 -11.32 10.32
N PRO A 19 -5.25 -12.66 10.38
CA PRO A 19 -4.19 -13.50 10.94
C PRO A 19 -2.86 -13.29 10.22
N PHE A 20 -1.76 -13.37 10.97
CA PHE A 20 -0.43 -13.24 10.39
C PHE A 20 -0.19 -14.32 9.34
N SER A 21 0.25 -13.90 8.15
CA SER A 21 0.69 -14.79 7.08
C SER A 21 1.88 -14.17 6.36
N ASN A 22 2.84 -15.00 5.97
CA ASN A 22 3.94 -14.56 5.11
C ASN A 22 3.43 -14.06 3.75
N ASP A 23 2.25 -14.53 3.32
CA ASP A 23 1.62 -14.15 2.07
C ASP A 23 0.99 -12.76 2.10
N THR A 24 0.91 -12.09 3.25
CA THR A 24 0.44 -10.70 3.32
C THR A 24 1.59 -9.69 3.48
N LEU A 25 2.84 -10.17 3.60
CA LEU A 25 4.02 -9.31 3.71
C LEU A 25 4.30 -8.58 2.38
N ILE A 26 4.67 -7.30 2.48
CA ILE A 26 5.14 -6.52 1.34
C ILE A 26 6.61 -6.88 1.09
N ASN A 27 6.88 -7.51 -0.05
CA ASN A 27 8.23 -7.75 -0.51
C ASN A 27 8.55 -6.80 -1.67
N TYR A 28 9.26 -5.72 -1.35
CA TYR A 28 9.69 -4.72 -2.32
C TYR A 28 10.71 -5.24 -3.35
N ASN A 29 11.24 -6.46 -3.17
CA ASN A 29 12.10 -7.13 -4.14
C ASN A 29 11.34 -8.15 -5.01
N SER A 30 10.02 -8.29 -4.83
CA SER A 30 9.18 -9.18 -5.63
C SER A 30 9.01 -8.66 -7.05
N VAL A 31 8.92 -9.57 -8.02
CA VAL A 31 8.61 -9.25 -9.43
C VAL A 31 7.24 -8.57 -9.54
N LYS A 32 6.27 -9.03 -8.76
CA LYS A 32 4.97 -8.41 -8.61
C LYS A 32 4.85 -7.89 -7.19
N LEU A 33 4.88 -6.57 -7.02
CA LEU A 33 4.59 -5.93 -5.75
C LEU A 33 3.10 -6.13 -5.43
N LYS A 34 2.78 -6.45 -4.17
CA LYS A 34 1.40 -6.48 -3.70
C LYS A 34 0.88 -5.06 -3.59
N THR A 35 -0.40 -4.86 -3.91
CA THR A 35 -1.03 -3.57 -3.64
C THR A 35 -1.23 -3.37 -2.14
N TRP A 36 -1.49 -2.14 -1.73
CA TRP A 36 -1.83 -1.81 -0.35
C TRP A 36 -3.11 -2.49 0.15
N GLU A 37 -3.99 -2.93 -0.76
CA GLU A 37 -5.23 -3.68 -0.45
C GLU A 37 -4.96 -5.17 -0.20
N GLU A 38 -3.92 -5.72 -0.83
CA GLU A 38 -3.54 -7.13 -0.72
C GLU A 38 -2.57 -7.40 0.45
N ALA A 39 -1.95 -6.35 0.96
CA ALA A 39 -0.86 -6.45 1.92
C ALA A 39 -1.23 -5.96 3.32
N SER A 40 -0.56 -6.53 4.32
CA SER A 40 -0.64 -6.06 5.70
C SER A 40 0.39 -4.94 5.91
N LEU A 41 -0.08 -3.75 6.28
CA LEU A 41 0.76 -2.57 6.48
C LEU A 41 1.34 -2.47 7.90
N LEU A 42 0.70 -3.09 8.90
CA LEU A 42 1.16 -3.09 10.28
C LEU A 42 0.93 -4.46 10.92
N HIS A 43 1.98 -5.00 11.54
CA HIS A 43 1.93 -6.32 12.16
C HIS A 43 1.90 -6.22 13.69
N PHE A 44 1.16 -7.12 14.32
CA PHE A 44 1.04 -7.18 15.78
C PHE A 44 1.42 -8.56 16.29
N PHE A 45 2.13 -8.58 17.42
CA PHE A 45 2.27 -9.78 18.24
C PHE A 45 1.68 -9.51 19.61
N PHE A 46 0.64 -10.25 19.98
CA PHE A 46 -0.03 -10.10 21.27
C PHE A 46 0.54 -11.09 22.28
N LEU A 47 0.97 -10.57 23.43
CA LEU A 47 1.47 -11.33 24.56
C LEU A 47 0.50 -11.20 25.73
N ASN A 48 0.21 -12.29 26.43
CA ASN A 48 -0.54 -12.28 27.68
C ASN A 48 0.00 -13.26 28.77
N PRO A 49 1.33 -13.46 28.91
CA PRO A 49 1.88 -14.36 29.92
C PRO A 49 1.66 -13.81 31.34
N CYS A 50 1.47 -14.70 32.31
CA CYS A 50 1.31 -14.37 33.73
C CYS A 50 2.63 -14.34 34.50
N THR A 51 3.62 -15.13 34.05
CA THR A 51 4.94 -15.26 34.70
C THR A 51 6.10 -15.20 33.73
N VAL A 52 7.31 -14.88 34.21
CA VAL A 52 8.54 -14.89 33.39
C VAL A 52 8.87 -16.29 32.87
N ALA A 53 8.53 -17.35 33.61
CA ALA A 53 8.76 -18.72 33.20
C ALA A 53 7.85 -19.10 32.01
N GLU A 54 6.56 -18.77 32.09
CA GLU A 54 5.59 -18.95 31.02
C GLU A 54 6.02 -18.21 29.75
N TYR A 55 6.37 -16.92 29.86
CA TYR A 55 6.90 -16.16 28.72
C TYR A 55 8.11 -16.85 28.07
N ARG A 56 9.07 -17.34 28.87
CA ARG A 56 10.29 -17.99 28.35
C ARG A 56 10.00 -19.33 27.67
N ASN A 57 9.06 -20.10 28.20
CA ASN A 57 8.82 -21.47 27.76
C ASN A 57 7.79 -21.55 26.63
N GLU A 58 6.81 -20.63 26.61
CA GLU A 58 5.64 -20.71 25.74
C GLU A 58 5.64 -19.62 24.66
N CYS A 59 6.03 -18.39 24.98
CA CYS A 59 5.91 -17.26 24.03
C CYS A 59 7.22 -16.88 23.32
N ARG A 60 8.36 -16.98 24.03
CA ARG A 60 9.63 -16.36 23.59
C ARG A 60 10.12 -16.87 22.24
N ASN A 61 9.99 -18.15 21.97
CA ASN A 61 10.45 -18.72 20.71
C ASN A 61 9.57 -18.23 19.55
N GLU A 62 8.25 -18.27 19.71
CA GLU A 62 7.30 -17.84 18.69
C GLU A 62 7.46 -16.36 18.34
N ILE A 63 7.54 -15.48 19.34
CA ILE A 63 7.75 -14.04 19.09
C ILE A 63 9.11 -13.75 18.44
N SER A 64 10.14 -14.54 18.76
CA SER A 64 11.46 -14.41 18.15
C SER A 64 11.46 -14.82 16.68
N GLU A 65 10.75 -15.90 16.33
CA GLU A 65 10.60 -16.37 14.95
C GLU A 65 9.77 -15.41 14.10
N TRP A 66 8.67 -14.91 14.66
CA TRP A 66 7.84 -13.87 14.05
C TRP A 66 8.66 -12.58 13.80
N PHE A 67 9.37 -12.11 14.82
CA PHE A 67 10.21 -10.92 14.72
C PHE A 67 11.34 -11.11 13.68
N ALA A 68 12.01 -12.26 13.69
CA ALA A 68 13.06 -12.57 12.72
C ALA A 68 12.53 -12.56 11.28
N THR A 69 11.26 -12.94 11.08
CA THR A 69 10.61 -12.89 9.77
C THR A 69 10.38 -11.45 9.32
N LEU A 70 9.81 -10.61 10.18
CA LEU A 70 9.56 -9.20 9.87
C LEU A 70 10.83 -8.38 9.72
N ASN A 71 11.85 -8.63 10.53
CA ASN A 71 13.11 -7.89 10.48
C ASN A 71 13.94 -8.16 9.22
N ARG A 72 13.59 -9.19 8.42
CA ARG A 72 14.17 -9.41 7.09
C ARG A 72 13.46 -8.61 5.99
N MET A 73 12.25 -8.11 6.27
CA MET A 73 11.44 -7.39 5.32
C MET A 73 11.71 -5.88 5.47
N GLU A 74 12.18 -5.27 4.39
CA GLU A 74 12.42 -3.83 4.36
C GLU A 74 11.09 -3.07 4.46
N GLY A 75 11.05 -1.99 5.25
CA GLY A 75 9.84 -1.20 5.46
C GLY A 75 8.74 -1.89 6.28
N ALA A 76 8.97 -3.09 6.82
CA ALA A 76 7.97 -3.77 7.63
C ALA A 76 7.78 -3.10 9.00
N GLU A 77 6.54 -2.69 9.27
CA GLU A 77 6.16 -2.03 10.50
C GLU A 77 5.45 -3.00 11.45
N TRP A 78 5.82 -2.98 12.73
CA TRP A 78 5.31 -3.93 13.71
C TRP A 78 5.28 -3.38 15.13
N LEU A 79 4.41 -3.99 15.95
CA LEU A 79 4.24 -3.71 17.37
C LEU A 79 4.12 -5.02 18.17
N ILE A 80 4.74 -5.03 19.35
CA ILE A 80 4.52 -6.06 20.37
C ILE A 80 3.58 -5.48 21.42
N VAL A 81 2.43 -6.10 21.59
CA VAL A 81 1.40 -5.64 22.52
C VAL A 81 1.34 -6.63 23.68
N PHE A 82 1.68 -6.17 24.88
CA PHE A 82 1.63 -6.97 26.09
C PHE A 82 0.39 -6.62 26.91
N ASP A 83 -0.60 -7.52 26.91
CA ASP A 83 -1.69 -7.52 27.87
C ASP A 83 -1.18 -8.02 29.23
N SER A 84 -0.99 -7.06 30.12
CA SER A 84 -0.37 -7.27 31.41
C SER A 84 -1.37 -7.45 32.55
N LEU A 85 -2.68 -7.52 32.26
CA LEU A 85 -3.73 -7.61 33.28
C LEU A 85 -3.50 -8.80 34.24
N LYS A 86 -3.29 -10.00 33.69
CA LYS A 86 -3.03 -11.22 34.48
C LYS A 86 -1.71 -11.15 35.24
N ALA A 87 -0.65 -10.65 34.60
CA ALA A 87 0.65 -10.47 35.22
C ALA A 87 0.61 -9.46 36.39
N ARG A 88 -0.26 -8.45 36.30
CA ARG A 88 -0.50 -7.46 37.35
C ARG A 88 -1.17 -8.09 38.57
N GLU A 89 -2.21 -8.90 38.36
CA GLU A 89 -2.89 -9.63 39.45
C GLU A 89 -1.91 -10.53 40.23
N GLN A 90 -0.96 -11.14 39.53
CA GLN A 90 0.06 -12.01 40.14
C GLN A 90 1.33 -11.27 40.60
N LYS A 91 1.35 -9.93 40.57
CA LYS A 91 2.52 -9.10 40.95
C LYS A 91 3.81 -9.37 40.14
N ASN A 92 3.67 -9.93 38.94
CA ASN A 92 4.78 -10.24 38.02
C ASN A 92 4.97 -9.20 36.90
N ARG A 93 4.05 -8.24 36.76
CA ARG A 93 4.03 -7.23 35.69
C ARG A 93 5.39 -6.58 35.41
N GLY A 94 6.06 -6.07 36.44
CA GLY A 94 7.35 -5.37 36.30
C GLY A 94 8.45 -6.29 35.76
N ALA A 95 8.63 -7.45 36.36
CA ALA A 95 9.64 -8.42 35.96
C ALA A 95 9.41 -8.95 34.52
N LEU A 96 8.14 -9.13 34.13
CA LEU A 96 7.78 -9.50 32.76
C LEU A 96 8.09 -8.38 31.76
N MET A 97 7.69 -7.15 32.07
CA MET A 97 7.97 -5.98 31.23
C MET A 97 9.47 -5.78 31.02
N GLU A 98 10.27 -5.85 32.09
CA GLU A 98 11.73 -5.76 32.00
C GLU A 98 12.31 -6.89 31.15
N ARG A 99 11.78 -8.11 31.29
CA ARG A 99 12.24 -9.24 30.50
C ARG A 99 11.94 -9.08 29.01
N ILE A 100 10.71 -8.68 28.65
CA ILE A 100 10.30 -8.45 27.26
C ILE A 100 11.16 -7.32 26.66
N LYS A 101 11.30 -6.19 27.37
CA LYS A 101 12.17 -5.08 26.93
C LYS A 101 13.63 -5.50 26.80
N SER A 102 14.14 -6.38 27.66
CA SER A 102 15.50 -6.90 27.55
C SER A 102 15.70 -7.77 26.31
N ASP A 103 14.72 -8.59 25.92
CA ASP A 103 14.82 -9.42 24.71
C ASP A 103 14.76 -8.55 23.43
N PHE A 104 14.07 -7.41 23.48
CA PHE A 104 13.92 -6.46 22.36
C PHE A 104 14.55 -5.09 22.66
N ALA A 105 15.74 -5.06 23.28
CA ALA A 105 16.34 -3.83 23.83
C ALA A 105 16.51 -2.67 22.83
N LYS A 106 16.72 -2.99 21.54
CA LYS A 106 16.85 -2.00 20.46
C LYS A 106 15.51 -1.42 19.98
N PHE A 107 14.40 -2.05 20.36
CA PHE A 107 13.06 -1.79 19.83
C PHE A 107 12.04 -1.58 20.97
N THR A 108 12.50 -1.09 22.12
CA THR A 108 11.65 -0.90 23.30
C THR A 108 10.49 0.08 23.06
N ASN A 109 10.65 1.01 22.11
CA ASN A 109 9.60 1.92 21.66
C ASN A 109 8.48 1.23 20.85
N ARG A 110 8.68 0.00 20.37
CA ARG A 110 7.68 -0.80 19.66
C ARG A 110 6.94 -1.79 20.58
N ILE A 111 7.20 -1.72 21.88
CA ILE A 111 6.56 -2.56 22.90
C ILE A 111 5.54 -1.72 23.66
N VAL A 112 4.27 -2.07 23.53
CA VAL A 112 3.14 -1.37 24.15
C VAL A 112 2.51 -2.24 25.23
N GLU A 113 2.39 -1.71 26.45
CA GLU A 113 1.71 -2.38 27.56
C GLU A 113 0.25 -1.96 27.63
N ILE A 114 -0.66 -2.94 27.75
CA ILE A 114 -2.05 -2.71 28.12
C ILE A 114 -2.24 -3.27 29.53
N TYR A 115 -2.65 -2.41 30.46
CA TYR A 115 -2.95 -2.80 31.86
C TYR A 115 -4.30 -2.25 32.34
N ASP A 116 -4.97 -1.48 31.49
CA ASP A 116 -6.25 -0.83 31.71
C ASP A 116 -6.85 -0.49 30.35
N PRO A 117 -8.16 -0.69 30.12
CA PRO A 117 -8.84 -0.25 28.90
C PRO A 117 -8.61 1.24 28.54
N SER A 118 -8.40 2.11 29.54
CA SER A 118 -8.06 3.53 29.33
C SER A 118 -6.66 3.75 28.71
N ASN A 119 -5.77 2.76 28.77
CA ASN A 119 -4.45 2.81 28.15
C ASN A 119 -4.46 2.43 26.65
N ILE A 120 -5.64 2.22 26.06
CA ILE A 120 -5.76 1.99 24.61
C ILE A 120 -5.27 3.17 23.78
N VAL A 121 -5.24 4.38 24.35
CA VAL A 121 -4.75 5.59 23.69
C VAL A 121 -3.27 5.46 23.30
N ALA A 122 -2.42 4.88 24.16
CA ALA A 122 -1.01 4.69 23.85
C ALA A 122 -0.81 3.70 22.69
N LEU A 123 -1.61 2.64 22.66
CA LEU A 123 -1.65 1.70 21.54
C LEU A 123 -2.12 2.42 20.27
N GLN A 124 -3.22 3.16 20.34
CA GLN A 124 -3.77 3.90 19.19
C GLN A 124 -2.75 4.87 18.59
N SER A 125 -2.07 5.67 19.41
CA SER A 125 -1.03 6.59 18.94
C SER A 125 0.14 5.85 18.28
N SER A 126 0.57 4.72 18.87
CA SER A 126 1.63 3.88 18.29
C SER A 126 1.20 3.26 16.96
N MET A 127 -0.04 2.78 16.89
CA MET A 127 -0.63 2.24 15.67
C MET A 127 -0.68 3.29 14.56
N GLN A 128 -1.16 4.50 14.87
CA GLN A 128 -1.22 5.60 13.90
C GLN A 128 0.17 5.96 13.36
N LEU A 129 1.17 6.09 14.23
CA LEU A 129 2.54 6.39 13.84
C LEU A 129 3.13 5.30 12.92
N HIS A 130 3.06 4.04 13.34
CA HIS A 130 3.68 2.95 12.59
C HIS A 130 2.95 2.62 11.29
N LEU A 131 1.63 2.77 11.27
CA LEU A 131 0.85 2.68 10.04
C LEU A 131 1.21 3.79 9.06
N LEU A 132 1.36 5.04 9.54
CA LEU A 132 1.79 6.16 8.71
C LEU A 132 3.17 5.92 8.10
N ASN A 133 4.13 5.44 8.90
CA ASN A 133 5.47 5.09 8.41
C ASN A 133 5.42 4.02 7.31
N SER A 134 4.59 2.99 7.49
CA SER A 134 4.42 1.93 6.50
C SER A 134 3.84 2.45 5.19
N LEU A 135 2.81 3.30 5.28
CA LEU A 135 2.19 3.96 4.13
C LEU A 135 3.17 4.90 3.42
N GLU A 136 3.91 5.72 4.16
CA GLU A 136 4.91 6.64 3.59
C GLU A 136 6.00 5.87 2.84
N TYR A 137 6.52 4.78 3.43
CA TYR A 137 7.51 3.93 2.78
C TYR A 137 6.94 3.27 1.52
N TYR A 138 5.73 2.70 1.59
CA TYR A 138 5.04 2.08 0.45
C TYR A 138 4.83 3.08 -0.70
N VAL A 139 4.28 4.26 -0.40
CA VAL A 139 4.01 5.32 -1.39
C VAL A 139 5.31 5.77 -2.03
N THR A 140 6.34 6.07 -1.24
CA THR A 140 7.65 6.52 -1.74
C THR A 140 8.25 5.50 -2.70
N TYR A 141 8.15 4.20 -2.36
CA TYR A 141 8.64 3.13 -3.22
C TYR A 141 7.85 3.07 -4.54
N VAL A 142 6.51 3.08 -4.47
CA VAL A 142 5.65 2.96 -5.64
C VAL A 142 5.83 4.16 -6.58
N GLU A 143 5.88 5.38 -6.05
CA GLU A 143 6.14 6.59 -6.83
C GLU A 143 7.52 6.55 -7.51
N SER A 144 8.55 6.14 -6.79
CA SER A 144 9.91 6.02 -7.36
C SER A 144 9.96 4.97 -8.47
N SER A 145 9.27 3.84 -8.28
CA SER A 145 9.16 2.76 -9.27
C SER A 145 8.37 3.21 -10.51
N LEU A 146 7.29 3.97 -10.33
CA LEU A 146 6.52 4.54 -11.43
C LEU A 146 7.33 5.57 -12.20
N SER A 147 7.97 6.52 -11.52
CA SER A 147 8.80 7.54 -12.16
C SER A 147 9.91 6.91 -13.01
N ASN A 148 10.65 5.94 -12.47
CA ASN A 148 11.70 5.23 -13.22
C ASN A 148 11.16 4.43 -14.43
N ARG A 149 9.93 3.90 -14.34
CA ARG A 149 9.29 3.22 -15.48
C ARG A 149 8.77 4.20 -16.53
N ASN A 150 8.26 5.37 -16.12
CA ASN A 150 7.77 6.39 -17.04
C ASN A 150 8.90 6.87 -17.98
N ASP A 151 10.12 7.00 -17.47
CA ASP A 151 11.32 7.34 -18.26
C ASP A 151 11.68 6.31 -19.35
N GLN A 152 11.09 5.11 -19.29
CA GLN A 152 11.37 4.00 -20.21
C GLN A 152 10.27 3.81 -21.27
N TYR A 153 9.36 4.79 -21.47
CA TYR A 153 8.22 4.68 -22.40
C TYR A 153 8.60 4.31 -23.85
N SER A 154 9.81 4.67 -24.28
CA SER A 154 10.35 4.39 -25.62
C SER A 154 10.87 2.95 -25.76
N ASN A 155 10.99 2.20 -24.67
CA ASN A 155 11.41 0.81 -24.69
C ASN A 155 10.29 -0.08 -25.23
N SER A 156 10.60 -0.92 -26.22
CA SER A 156 9.64 -1.88 -26.80
C SER A 156 9.02 -2.88 -25.80
N ASN A 157 9.68 -3.11 -24.65
CA ASN A 157 9.19 -3.96 -23.56
C ASN A 157 8.32 -3.21 -22.55
N PHE A 158 8.19 -1.88 -22.67
CA PHE A 158 7.35 -1.08 -21.80
C PHE A 158 5.88 -1.41 -22.05
N ASP A 159 5.21 -1.89 -21.00
CA ASP A 159 3.78 -2.17 -21.00
C ASP A 159 3.02 -1.02 -20.35
N PHE A 160 2.47 -0.15 -21.20
CA PHE A 160 1.73 1.02 -20.75
C PHE A 160 0.44 0.64 -20.00
N ILE A 161 -0.19 -0.50 -20.33
CA ILE A 161 -1.42 -0.95 -19.67
C ILE A 161 -1.11 -1.32 -18.22
N THR A 162 -0.02 -2.07 -18.01
CA THR A 162 0.43 -2.40 -16.66
C THR A 162 0.84 -1.14 -15.88
N PHE A 163 1.56 -0.21 -16.52
CA PHE A 163 1.90 1.08 -15.92
C PHE A 163 0.67 1.89 -15.47
N CYS A 164 -0.34 2.00 -16.34
CA CYS A 164 -1.61 2.66 -16.02
C CYS A 164 -2.31 2.02 -14.81
N ARG A 165 -2.37 0.68 -14.75
CA ARG A 165 -3.01 -0.05 -13.64
C ARG A 165 -2.31 0.23 -12.31
N ASP A 166 -0.99 0.30 -12.31
CA ASP A 166 -0.22 0.62 -11.11
C ASP A 166 -0.45 2.07 -10.66
N GLN A 167 -0.46 3.04 -11.59
CA GLN A 167 -0.83 4.42 -11.26
C GLN A 167 -2.27 4.53 -10.73
N MET A 168 -3.23 3.79 -11.29
CA MET A 168 -4.60 3.75 -10.78
C MET A 168 -4.72 3.08 -9.41
N SER A 169 -3.86 2.11 -9.10
CA SER A 169 -3.79 1.55 -7.75
C SER A 169 -3.29 2.58 -6.73
N LEU A 170 -2.31 3.41 -7.11
CA LEU A 170 -1.83 4.51 -6.28
C LEU A 170 -2.87 5.62 -6.16
N SER A 171 -3.59 5.94 -7.23
CA SER A 171 -4.63 6.96 -7.21
C SER A 171 -5.78 6.59 -6.27
N ARG A 172 -6.18 5.32 -6.21
CA ARG A 172 -7.16 4.82 -5.22
C ARG A 172 -6.69 5.00 -3.78
N LEU A 173 -5.40 4.80 -3.51
CA LEU A 173 -4.82 5.09 -2.19
C LEU A 173 -4.92 6.59 -1.88
N TYR A 174 -4.51 7.47 -2.79
CA TYR A 174 -4.63 8.93 -2.60
C TYR A 174 -6.08 9.39 -2.44
N GLN A 175 -7.01 8.80 -3.18
CA GLN A 175 -8.43 9.07 -3.01
C GLN A 175 -8.92 8.68 -1.62
N SER A 176 -8.50 7.52 -1.09
CA SER A 176 -8.84 7.09 0.28
C SER A 176 -8.24 8.01 1.36
N LEU A 177 -7.16 8.72 1.04
CA LEU A 177 -6.52 9.72 1.89
C LEU A 177 -7.12 11.14 1.72
N GLY A 178 -8.08 11.33 0.79
CA GLY A 178 -8.63 12.65 0.46
C GLY A 178 -7.66 13.56 -0.31
N MET A 179 -6.63 12.99 -0.93
CA MET A 179 -5.59 13.69 -1.69
C MET A 179 -5.99 13.86 -3.16
N PHE A 180 -7.13 14.53 -3.41
CA PHE A 180 -7.72 14.60 -4.74
C PHE A 180 -6.86 15.37 -5.76
N GLU A 181 -6.11 16.38 -5.33
CA GLU A 181 -5.17 17.11 -6.19
C GLU A 181 -4.08 16.18 -6.74
N GLN A 182 -3.54 15.29 -5.88
CA GLN A 182 -2.55 14.29 -6.29
C GLN A 182 -3.17 13.25 -7.22
N VAL A 183 -4.43 12.87 -6.98
CA VAL A 183 -5.15 11.97 -7.89
C VAL A 183 -5.30 12.60 -9.27
N LEU A 184 -5.69 13.87 -9.37
CA LEU A 184 -5.82 14.57 -10.64
C LEU A 184 -4.46 14.70 -11.34
N ALA A 185 -3.40 15.06 -10.61
CA ALA A 185 -2.05 15.14 -11.15
C ALA A 185 -1.57 13.81 -11.75
N LEU A 186 -1.86 12.67 -11.11
CA LEU A 186 -1.55 11.34 -11.66
C LEU A 186 -2.26 11.09 -12.99
N PHE A 187 -3.53 11.46 -13.11
CA PHE A 187 -4.28 11.28 -14.36
C PHE A 187 -3.84 12.24 -15.47
N ASP A 188 -3.46 13.48 -15.13
CA ASP A 188 -2.87 14.43 -16.08
C ASP A 188 -1.52 13.92 -16.62
N GLU A 189 -0.66 13.37 -15.76
CA GLU A 189 0.59 12.72 -16.17
C GLU A 189 0.30 11.54 -17.10
N LEU A 190 -0.71 10.74 -16.80
CA LEU A 190 -1.05 9.56 -17.59
C LEU A 190 -1.53 9.92 -19.02
N ASP A 191 -2.38 10.95 -19.17
CA ASP A 191 -2.80 11.43 -20.49
C ASP A 191 -1.64 12.07 -21.27
N ALA A 192 -0.76 12.79 -20.58
CA ALA A 192 0.46 13.36 -21.17
C ALA A 192 1.39 12.25 -21.69
N THR A 193 1.69 11.22 -20.87
CA THR A 193 2.50 10.07 -21.27
C THR A 193 1.86 9.32 -22.44
N LEU A 194 0.54 9.10 -22.42
CA LEU A 194 -0.17 8.45 -23.53
C LEU A 194 -0.06 9.26 -24.83
N SER A 195 -0.09 10.59 -24.75
CA SER A 195 0.11 11.48 -25.91
C SER A 195 1.53 11.37 -26.48
N VAL A 196 2.55 11.34 -25.62
CA VAL A 196 3.95 11.16 -26.03
C VAL A 196 4.16 9.81 -26.70
N ILE A 197 3.62 8.72 -26.12
CA ILE A 197 3.70 7.37 -26.68
C ILE A 197 3.01 7.31 -28.05
N ALA A 198 1.80 7.84 -28.16
CA ALA A 198 1.05 7.84 -29.42
C ALA A 198 1.82 8.56 -30.53
N PHE A 199 2.47 9.68 -30.21
CA PHE A 199 3.29 10.45 -31.16
C PHE A 199 4.59 9.73 -31.54
N HIS A 200 5.28 9.11 -30.57
CA HIS A 200 6.51 8.34 -30.81
C HIS A 200 6.26 7.21 -31.81
N TYR A 201 5.25 6.37 -31.56
CA TYR A 201 4.96 5.20 -32.39
C TYR A 201 4.10 5.48 -33.63
N SER A 202 3.58 6.71 -33.81
CA SER A 202 3.05 7.14 -35.11
C SER A 202 4.16 7.49 -36.11
N SER A 203 5.36 7.77 -35.61
CA SER A 203 6.45 8.38 -36.36
C SER A 203 7.68 7.46 -36.50
N GLU A 204 7.92 6.58 -35.53
CA GLU A 204 9.10 5.72 -35.46
C GLU A 204 8.77 4.26 -35.08
N GLY A 205 9.46 3.32 -35.76
CA GLY A 205 9.68 1.95 -35.29
C GLY A 205 8.48 0.98 -35.28
N PRO A 206 8.73 -0.30 -34.93
CA PRO A 206 7.69 -1.30 -34.80
C PRO A 206 6.80 -1.02 -33.59
N THR A 207 5.47 -1.07 -33.79
CA THR A 207 4.46 -0.87 -32.74
C THR A 207 4.66 -1.84 -31.56
N PRO A 208 4.65 -1.39 -30.29
CA PRO A 208 4.74 -2.26 -29.12
C PRO A 208 3.63 -3.31 -29.07
N LYS A 209 3.90 -4.47 -28.46
CA LYS A 209 2.94 -5.58 -28.39
C LYS A 209 1.60 -5.18 -27.75
N TRP A 210 1.63 -4.42 -26.66
CA TRP A 210 0.41 -3.93 -26.00
C TRP A 210 -0.42 -3.03 -26.93
N LEU A 211 0.24 -2.27 -27.80
CA LEU A 211 -0.38 -1.36 -28.77
C LEU A 211 -0.79 -2.07 -30.08
N THR A 212 -0.24 -3.24 -30.40
CA THR A 212 -0.73 -4.05 -31.52
C THR A 212 -2.01 -4.80 -31.15
N SER A 213 -2.11 -5.29 -29.91
CA SER A 213 -3.29 -5.99 -29.39
C SER A 213 -4.52 -5.07 -29.28
N SER A 214 -4.28 -3.75 -29.17
CA SER A 214 -5.31 -2.72 -29.09
C SER A 214 -5.91 -2.32 -30.44
N LYS A 215 -5.43 -2.88 -31.57
CA LYS A 215 -5.95 -2.57 -32.92
C LYS A 215 -7.25 -3.31 -33.26
N CYS A 216 -7.84 -4.05 -32.33
CA CYS A 216 -9.09 -4.76 -32.55
C CYS A 216 -10.26 -3.76 -32.57
N PHE A 217 -10.68 -3.34 -33.75
CA PHE A 217 -11.95 -2.65 -33.96
C PHE A 217 -13.10 -3.58 -33.56
N THR A 218 -13.65 -3.39 -32.36
CA THR A 218 -15.00 -3.87 -32.05
C THR A 218 -15.96 -2.70 -32.26
N SER A 219 -16.95 -2.91 -33.13
CA SER A 219 -18.04 -1.99 -33.47
C SER A 219 -18.33 -1.01 -32.33
N MET A 220 -18.13 0.30 -32.57
CA MET A 220 -18.56 1.32 -31.62
C MET A 220 -20.02 1.01 -31.27
N SER A 221 -20.27 0.59 -30.03
CA SER A 221 -21.62 0.55 -29.49
C SER A 221 -22.20 1.95 -29.71
N SER A 222 -23.49 2.05 -30.05
CA SER A 222 -24.18 3.31 -30.36
C SER A 222 -24.29 4.31 -29.18
N GLY A 223 -23.45 4.19 -28.16
CA GLY A 223 -23.38 5.05 -26.98
C GLY A 223 -22.16 5.98 -27.01
N CYS A 224 -22.21 7.05 -26.22
CA CYS A 224 -21.08 7.96 -26.04
C CYS A 224 -19.89 7.22 -25.38
N PRO A 225 -18.69 7.22 -25.99
CA PRO A 225 -17.52 6.48 -25.49
C PRO A 225 -17.14 6.81 -24.05
N LEU A 226 -17.31 8.08 -23.64
CA LEU A 226 -17.04 8.52 -22.28
C LEU A 226 -17.98 7.86 -21.26
N PHE A 227 -19.28 7.76 -21.56
CA PHE A 227 -20.23 7.09 -20.68
C PHE A 227 -19.95 5.59 -20.58
N VAL A 228 -19.56 4.96 -21.70
CA VAL A 228 -19.16 3.56 -21.70
C VAL A 228 -17.90 3.36 -20.84
N ALA A 229 -16.94 4.27 -20.91
CA ALA A 229 -15.73 4.24 -20.09
C ALA A 229 -16.04 4.43 -18.59
N MET A 230 -16.91 5.39 -18.23
CA MET A 230 -17.37 5.59 -16.85
C MET A 230 -18.04 4.34 -16.27
N LEU A 231 -18.78 3.58 -17.07
CA LEU A 231 -19.41 2.32 -16.66
C LEU A 231 -18.41 1.15 -16.55
N LYS A 232 -17.20 1.30 -17.10
CA LYS A 232 -16.18 0.25 -17.22
C LYS A 232 -14.88 0.56 -16.48
N CYS A 233 -14.82 1.60 -15.64
CA CYS A 233 -13.62 1.97 -14.88
C CYS A 233 -12.99 0.76 -14.16
N ASP A 234 -13.81 -0.16 -13.65
CA ASP A 234 -13.36 -1.36 -12.91
C ASP A 234 -13.30 -2.64 -13.74
N SER A 235 -13.54 -2.58 -15.06
CA SER A 235 -13.52 -3.75 -15.93
C SER A 235 -12.09 -4.15 -16.32
N PRO A 236 -11.81 -5.44 -16.59
CA PRO A 236 -10.51 -5.86 -17.11
C PRO A 236 -10.24 -5.25 -18.50
N TRP A 237 -9.04 -4.70 -18.70
CA TRP A 237 -8.67 -3.99 -19.93
C TRP A 237 -8.03 -4.90 -20.99
N ASP A 238 -8.62 -6.06 -21.23
CA ASP A 238 -8.11 -6.98 -22.24
C ASP A 238 -8.41 -6.40 -23.63
N ASN A 239 -7.37 -6.13 -24.42
CA ASN A 239 -7.43 -5.53 -25.76
C ASN A 239 -8.01 -4.09 -25.83
N ILE A 240 -7.83 -3.28 -24.78
CA ILE A 240 -8.28 -1.88 -24.75
C ILE A 240 -7.60 -1.03 -25.84
N THR A 241 -8.36 -0.21 -26.56
CA THR A 241 -7.84 0.77 -27.54
C THR A 241 -7.22 1.99 -26.86
N ILE A 242 -6.34 2.74 -27.54
CA ILE A 242 -5.85 4.04 -27.02
C ILE A 242 -7.01 4.98 -26.69
N ILE A 243 -8.03 5.02 -27.56
CA ILE A 243 -9.17 5.93 -27.40
C ILE A 243 -9.98 5.56 -26.15
N GLU A 244 -10.27 4.28 -25.96
CA GLU A 244 -10.95 3.81 -24.74
C GLU A 244 -10.13 4.11 -23.49
N LEU A 245 -8.82 3.90 -23.53
CA LEU A 245 -7.94 4.22 -22.40
C LEU A 245 -7.95 5.70 -22.05
N ARG A 246 -7.90 6.60 -23.06
CA ARG A 246 -8.10 8.05 -22.84
C ARG A 246 -9.46 8.36 -22.24
N CYS A 247 -10.52 7.73 -22.72
CA CYS A 247 -11.86 7.91 -22.16
C CYS A 247 -11.95 7.44 -20.70
N ILE A 248 -11.24 6.36 -20.32
CA ILE A 248 -11.17 5.90 -18.92
C ILE A 248 -10.41 6.91 -18.05
N ILE A 249 -9.26 7.40 -18.51
CA ILE A 249 -8.47 8.43 -17.79
C ILE A 249 -9.35 9.66 -17.54
N LEU A 250 -10.02 10.16 -18.59
CA LEU A 250 -10.92 11.31 -18.49
C LEU A 250 -12.12 11.04 -17.58
N ALA A 251 -12.70 9.84 -17.65
CA ALA A 251 -13.79 9.43 -16.76
C ALA A 251 -13.37 9.52 -15.28
N HIS A 252 -12.18 9.03 -14.93
CA HIS A 252 -11.67 9.12 -13.56
C HIS A 252 -11.43 10.57 -13.13
N GLN A 253 -10.87 11.44 -13.98
CA GLN A 253 -10.71 12.87 -13.67
C GLN A 253 -12.06 13.53 -13.33
N ILE A 254 -13.11 13.25 -14.14
CA ILE A 254 -14.45 13.78 -13.92
C ILE A 254 -15.05 13.27 -12.59
N LEU A 255 -14.92 11.98 -12.31
CA LEU A 255 -15.45 11.37 -11.08
C LEU A 255 -14.78 11.95 -9.83
N VAL A 256 -13.46 12.18 -9.88
CA VAL A 256 -12.70 12.75 -8.77
C VAL A 256 -13.11 14.20 -8.49
N GLN A 257 -13.35 15.00 -9.53
CA GLN A 257 -13.82 16.39 -9.38
C GLN A 257 -15.22 16.53 -8.79
N GLN A 258 -16.02 15.46 -8.76
CA GLN A 258 -17.36 15.44 -8.18
C GLN A 258 -17.39 15.02 -6.70
N THR A 259 -16.25 14.61 -6.15
CA THR A 259 -16.12 14.11 -4.76
C THR A 259 -15.69 15.22 -3.82
#